data_AF-A0AAW1VID5-F1
#
_entry.id   AF-A0AAW1VID5-F1
#
_cell.length_a   1.000
_cell.length_b   1.000
_cell.length_c   1.000
_cell.angle_alpha   90.00
_cell.angle_beta   90.00
_cell.angle_gamma   90.00
#
_symmetry.space_group_name_H-M   'P 1'
#
loop_
_entity.id
_entity.type
_entity.pdbx_description
1 polymer ?
#
loop_
_entity_poly.entity_id
_entity_poly.type
_entity_poly.pdbx_seq_one_letter_code
_entity_poly.pdbx_strand_id
1 'polypeptide(L)'
;MVALAHECSSAVKEGKLLVATCLSYSNRLSLKQRIYEAEKFEKYISILCHQAETRLPQFSAGGFFAIDYTMLTMVGGSLTTNMVIVLQFIQGNSKIC
;
A
#
# COMPACT_ATOMS: atom_id res chain seq x y z
N MET A 1 9.00 -6.51 13.33
CA MET A 1 8.76 -6.17 11.91
C MET A 1 7.45 -6.73 11.38
N VAL A 2 7.13 -8.02 11.59
CA VAL A 2 5.86 -8.61 11.09
C VAL A 2 4.62 -7.91 11.65
N ALA A 3 4.57 -7.67 12.97
CA ALA A 3 3.46 -6.94 13.61
C ALA A 3 3.30 -5.52 13.04
N LEU A 4 4.40 -4.80 12.87
CA LEU A 4 4.40 -3.45 12.29
C LEU A 4 3.89 -3.45 10.84
N ALA A 5 4.38 -4.36 9.99
CA ALA A 5 3.91 -4.49 8.62
C ALA A 5 2.42 -4.88 8.56
N HIS A 6 1.97 -5.74 9.47
CA HIS A 6 0.56 -6.12 9.60
C HIS A 6 -0.32 -4.92 9.98
N GLU A 7 0.06 -4.17 11.02
CA GLU A 7 -0.69 -2.99 11.48
C GLU A 7 -0.73 -1.89 10.42
N CYS A 8 0.41 -1.55 9.81
CA CYS A 8 0.48 -0.57 8.73
C CYS A 8 -0.37 -1.00 7.54
N SER A 9 -0.27 -2.26 7.11
CA SER A 9 -1.07 -2.80 6.01
C SER A 9 -2.57 -2.83 6.35
N SER A 10 -2.94 -3.10 7.60
CA SER A 10 -4.33 -3.10 8.05
C SER A 10 -4.90 -1.68 8.06
N ALA A 11 -4.17 -0.71 8.60
CA ALA A 11 -4.58 0.69 8.62
C ALA A 11 -4.73 1.28 7.22
N VAL A 12 -3.83 0.95 6.27
CA VAL A 12 -3.99 1.33 4.86
C VAL A 12 -5.27 0.73 4.28
N LYS A 13 -5.54 -0.56 4.55
CA LYS A 13 -6.73 -1.27 4.05
C LYS A 13 -8.03 -0.66 4.57
N GLU A 14 -8.09 -0.35 5.86
CA GLU A 14 -9.23 0.33 6.47
C GLU A 14 -9.42 1.73 5.90
N GLY A 15 -8.34 2.48 5.68
CA GLY A 15 -8.39 3.78 4.99
C GLY A 15 -9.00 3.68 3.60
N LYS A 16 -8.62 2.66 2.80
CA LYS A 16 -9.22 2.43 1.47
C LYS A 16 -10.72 2.15 1.56
N LEU A 17 -11.12 1.33 2.54
CA LEU A 17 -12.52 0.95 2.75
C LEU A 17 -13.35 2.20 3.10
N LEU A 18 -12.86 3.02 4.02
CA LEU A 18 -13.52 4.26 4.45
C LEU A 18 -13.73 5.22 3.27
N VAL A 19 -12.70 5.42 2.45
CA VAL A 19 -12.79 6.21 1.21
C VAL A 19 -13.84 5.65 0.27
N ALA A 20 -13.82 4.35 -0.01
CA ALA A 20 -14.78 3.70 -0.91
C ALA A 20 -16.23 3.81 -0.38
N THR A 21 -16.43 3.65 0.92
CA THR A 21 -17.74 3.80 1.56
C THR A 21 -18.23 5.26 1.48
N CYS A 22 -17.37 6.25 1.76
CA CYS A 22 -17.71 7.66 1.62
C CYS A 22 -18.10 8.03 0.18
N LEU A 23 -17.35 7.54 -0.81
CA LEU A 23 -17.65 7.76 -2.23
C LEU A 23 -18.99 7.13 -2.63
N SER A 24 -19.24 5.89 -2.20
CA SER A 24 -20.52 5.21 -2.43
C SER A 24 -21.70 6.01 -1.84
N TYR A 25 -21.55 6.53 -0.62
CA TYR A 25 -22.59 7.32 0.04
C TYR A 25 -22.82 8.67 -0.67
N SER A 26 -21.75 9.33 -1.10
CA SER A 26 -21.81 10.58 -1.86
C SER A 26 -22.55 10.40 -3.20
N ASN A 27 -22.25 9.34 -3.94
CA ASN A 27 -22.95 9.00 -5.19
C ASN A 27 -24.46 8.76 -4.98
N ARG A 28 -24.84 8.13 -3.86
CA ARG A 28 -26.27 7.89 -3.54
C ARG A 28 -27.02 9.16 -3.14
N LEU A 29 -26.37 10.10 -2.47
CA LEU A 29 -26.95 11.41 -2.15
C LEU A 29 -27.10 12.27 -3.41
N SER A 30 -26.11 12.23 -4.31
CA SER A 30 -26.14 12.92 -5.61
C SER A 30 -27.33 12.52 -6.47
N LEU A 31 -27.65 11.22 -6.53
CA LEU A 31 -28.81 10.70 -7.26
C LEU A 31 -30.16 11.21 -6.73
N LYS A 32 -30.22 11.66 -5.47
CA LYS A 32 -31.46 12.12 -4.83
C LYS A 32 -31.74 13.62 -5.06
N GLN A 33 -30.76 14.41 -5.50
CA GLN A 33 -30.82 15.87 -5.57
C GLN A 33 -30.67 16.42 -7.02
N ARG A 34 -31.75 16.26 -7.82
CA ARG A 34 -32.19 17.00 -9.04
C ARG A 34 -31.16 17.63 -10.04
N ILE A 35 -31.05 16.97 -11.21
CA ILE A 35 -31.36 17.38 -12.62
C ILE A 35 -30.80 18.68 -13.26
N TYR A 36 -30.19 19.67 -12.60
CA TYR A 36 -29.60 20.84 -13.32
C TYR A 36 -28.13 21.17 -13.02
N GLU A 37 -27.55 20.66 -11.93
CA GLU A 37 -26.12 20.82 -11.59
C GLU A 37 -25.32 19.51 -11.71
N ALA A 38 -25.94 18.46 -12.26
CA ALA A 38 -25.41 17.10 -12.25
C ALA A 38 -24.08 16.95 -13.01
N GLU A 39 -23.92 17.63 -14.15
CA GLU A 39 -22.75 17.46 -15.02
C GLU A 39 -21.47 18.07 -14.40
N LYS A 40 -21.61 19.24 -13.77
CA LYS A 40 -20.52 19.87 -13.03
C LYS A 40 -20.19 19.05 -11.79
N PHE A 41 -21.20 18.55 -11.09
CA PHE A 41 -21.05 17.75 -9.88
C PHE A 41 -20.37 16.40 -10.14
N GLU A 42 -20.72 15.69 -11.22
CA GLU A 42 -20.05 14.45 -11.61
C GLU A 42 -18.55 14.66 -11.90
N LYS A 43 -18.20 15.79 -12.55
CA LYS A 43 -16.80 16.14 -12.81
C LYS A 43 -16.02 16.37 -11.52
N TYR A 44 -16.60 17.05 -10.54
CA TYR A 44 -15.97 17.25 -9.23
C TYR A 44 -15.82 15.93 -8.46
N ILE A 45 -16.83 15.07 -8.47
CA ILE A 45 -16.76 13.74 -7.84
C ILE A 45 -15.71 12.86 -8.51
N SER A 46 -15.65 12.85 -9.84
CA SER A 46 -14.63 12.12 -10.60
C SER A 46 -13.21 12.52 -10.16
N ILE A 47 -12.94 13.82 -10.02
CA ILE A 47 -11.64 14.34 -9.57
C ILE A 47 -11.37 13.94 -8.12
N LEU A 48 -12.37 14.01 -7.24
CA LEU A 48 -12.25 13.60 -5.84
C LEU A 48 -12.00 12.10 -5.69
N CYS A 49 -12.71 11.26 -6.45
CA CYS A 49 -12.47 9.82 -6.53
C CYS A 49 -11.03 9.54 -6.95
N HIS A 50 -10.57 10.19 -8.02
CA HIS A 50 -9.23 10.00 -8.53
C HIS A 50 -8.15 10.45 -7.53
N GLN A 51 -8.38 11.57 -6.83
CA GLN A 51 -7.48 12.04 -5.76
C GLN A 51 -7.47 11.10 -4.55
N ALA A 52 -8.63 10.54 -4.19
CA ALA A 52 -8.73 9.62 -3.05
C ALA A 52 -8.10 8.25 -3.36
N GLU A 53 -8.14 7.82 -4.62
CA GLU A 53 -7.45 6.62 -5.10
C GLU A 53 -5.93 6.82 -5.20
N THR A 54 -5.48 8.00 -5.65
CA THR A 54 -4.04 8.30 -5.78
C THR A 54 -3.37 8.68 -4.46
N ARG A 55 -4.11 9.23 -3.49
CA ARG A 55 -3.60 9.63 -2.16
C ARG A 55 -3.98 8.67 -1.06
N LEU A 56 -3.97 7.38 -1.36
CA LEU A 56 -4.14 6.36 -0.34
C LEU A 56 -3.05 6.54 0.74
N PRO A 57 -3.43 6.61 2.03
CA PRO A 57 -2.45 6.75 3.09
C PRO A 57 -1.55 5.53 3.07
N GLN A 58 -0.26 5.74 2.78
CA GLN A 58 0.78 4.74 2.86
C GLN A 58 1.75 5.12 3.97
N PHE A 59 2.03 4.17 4.86
CA PHE A 59 3.09 4.33 5.85
C PHE A 59 4.43 4.17 5.14
N SER A 60 5.31 5.16 5.29
CA SER A 60 6.64 5.13 4.72
C SER A 60 7.69 5.27 5.82
N ALA A 61 8.75 4.47 5.70
CA ALA A 61 9.96 4.63 6.50
C ALA A 61 10.83 5.74 5.87
N GLY A 62 10.71 6.97 6.38
CA GLY A 62 11.55 8.10 5.97
C GLY A 62 11.41 8.54 4.51
N GLY A 63 10.36 8.14 3.80
CA GLY A 63 10.17 8.42 2.38
C GLY A 63 10.81 7.42 1.42
N PHE A 64 11.58 6.45 1.93
CA PHE A 64 12.36 5.53 1.09
C PHE A 64 11.59 4.27 0.71
N PHE A 65 10.87 3.68 1.67
CA PHE A 65 10.18 2.40 1.47
C PHE A 65 8.78 2.46 2.10
N ALA A 66 7.80 1.83 1.46
CA ALA A 66 6.50 1.59 2.07
C ALA A 66 6.64 0.50 3.14
N ILE A 67 6.00 0.68 4.30
CA ILE A 67 6.00 -0.29 5.38
C ILE A 67 4.84 -1.27 5.12
N ASP A 68 5.13 -2.31 4.36
CA ASP A 68 4.18 -3.36 3.97
C ASP A 68 4.84 -4.75 3.99
N TYR A 69 4.08 -5.78 3.60
CA TYR A 69 4.60 -7.14 3.49
C TYR A 69 5.68 -7.28 2.41
N THR A 70 5.69 -6.42 1.41
CA THR A 70 6.72 -6.38 0.35
C THR A 70 8.07 -6.00 0.95
N MET A 71 8.11 -5.02 1.85
CA MET A 71 9.33 -4.68 2.58
C MET A 71 9.84 -5.88 3.40
N LEU A 72 8.93 -6.60 4.07
CA LEU A 72 9.27 -7.77 4.88
C LEU A 72 9.89 -8.89 4.01
N THR A 73 9.32 -9.18 2.85
CA THR A 73 9.85 -10.19 1.93
C THR A 73 11.18 -9.77 1.32
N MET A 74 11.38 -8.48 1.00
CA MET A 74 12.67 -7.96 0.55
C MET A 74 13.76 -8.14 1.62
N VAL A 75 13.49 -7.77 2.87
CA VAL A 75 14.45 -7.92 3.98
C VAL A 75 14.77 -9.40 4.23
N GLY A 76 13.73 -10.24 4.29
CA GLY A 76 13.91 -11.69 4.46
C GLY A 76 14.67 -12.35 3.30
N GLY A 77 14.37 -11.95 2.06
CA GLY A 77 15.09 -12.41 0.88
C GLY A 77 16.55 -11.99 0.90
N SER A 78 16.85 -10.72 1.21
CA SER A 78 18.21 -10.21 1.33
C SER A 78 19.03 -10.97 2.37
N LEU A 79 18.47 -11.22 3.56
CA LEU A 79 19.12 -12.02 4.59
C LEU A 79 19.41 -13.45 4.11
N THR A 80 18.42 -14.08 3.47
CA THR A 80 18.54 -15.45 2.97
C THR A 80 19.63 -15.55 1.89
N THR A 81 19.63 -14.64 0.93
CA THR A 81 20.65 -14.59 -0.13
C THR A 81 22.05 -14.38 0.46
N ASN A 82 22.20 -13.45 1.41
CA ASN A 82 23.49 -13.24 2.07
C ASN A 82 23.96 -14.50 2.82
N MET A 83 23.07 -15.21 3.54
CA MET A 83 23.42 -16.47 4.19
C MET A 83 23.87 -17.53 3.19
N VAL A 84 23.18 -17.68 2.06
CA VAL A 84 23.56 -18.64 1.01
C VAL A 84 24.94 -18.31 0.44
N ILE A 85 25.21 -17.04 0.15
CA ILE A 85 26.51 -16.58 -0.36
C ILE A 85 27.62 -16.93 0.66
N VAL A 86 27.42 -16.60 1.93
CA VAL A 86 28.39 -16.90 2.99
C VAL A 86 28.63 -18.40 3.12
N LEU A 87 27.58 -19.22 3.06
CA LEU A 87 27.71 -20.68 3.11
C LEU A 87 28.50 -21.22 1.91
N GLN A 88 28.29 -20.69 0.71
CA GLN A 88 29.05 -21.06 -0.48
C GLN A 88 30.53 -20.71 -0.34
N PHE A 89 30.85 -19.54 0.22
CA PHE A 89 32.25 -19.16 0.49
C PHE A 89 32.91 -20.07 1.53
N ILE A 90 32.21 -20.42 2.60
CA ILE A 90 32.74 -21.34 3.63
C ILE A 90 32.98 -22.73 3.04
N GLN A 91 32.03 -23.27 2.29
CA GLN A 91 32.18 -24.58 1.65
C GLN A 91 33.24 -24.58 0.55
N GLY A 92 33.34 -23.50 -0.23
CA GLY A 92 34.37 -23.32 -1.25
C GLY A 92 35.77 -23.27 -0.64
N ASN A 93 35.96 -22.51 0.43
CA ASN A 93 37.24 -22.42 1.14
C ASN A 93 37.60 -23.70 1.90
N SER A 94 36.61 -24.47 2.36
CA SER A 94 36.83 -25.76 3.03
C SER A 94 37.33 -26.86 2.07
N LYS A 95 37.03 -26.77 0.77
CA LYS A 95 37.50 -27.72 -0.26
C LYS A 95 38.90 -27.43 -0.81
N ILE A 96 39.55 -26.34 -0.37
CA ILE A 96 40.87 -25.91 -0.85
C ILE A 96 41.98 -26.27 0.16
N CYS A 97 41.63 -26.87 1.32
CA CYS A 97 42.57 -27.47 2.27
C CYS A 97 42.63 -29.00 2.11
#